data_AF-A0A6N9UFT3-F1
#
_entry.id   AF-A0A6N9UFT3-F1
#
_cell.length_a   1.000
_cell.length_b   1.000
_cell.length_c   1.000
_cell.angle_alpha   90.00
_cell.angle_beta   90.00
_cell.angle_gamma   90.00
#
_symmetry.space_group_name_H-M   'P 1'
#
loop_
_entity.id
_entity.type
_entity.pdbx_description
1 polymer ?
#
loop_
_entity_poly.entity_id
_entity_poly.type
_entity_poly.pdbx_seq_one_letter_code
_entity_poly.pdbx_strand_id
1 'polypeptide(L)'
;DDDRAPAGPDDGALRLRPDRGFWSDTRTHAFALRPAAPRTPDEHLAAGDPATALDGYAKDLARDATDPRALSGWIVARAVLDPGRSTRRPLTRPELLLPRPGR
;
A
#
# COMPACT_ATOMS: atom_id res chain seq x y z
N ASP A 1 2.61 -50.88 16.72
CA ASP A 1 1.93 -50.04 17.71
C ASP A 1 2.79 -48.80 17.91
N ASP A 2 2.92 -47.92 16.92
CA ASP A 2 1.88 -46.96 16.46
C ASP A 2 1.27 -46.27 17.69
N ASP A 3 1.50 -44.97 17.92
CA ASP A 3 0.83 -43.95 17.12
C ASP A 3 1.58 -42.60 17.16
N ARG A 4 2.05 -42.15 15.99
CA ARG A 4 2.59 -40.81 15.79
C ARG A 4 1.46 -39.92 15.32
N ALA A 5 0.89 -39.13 16.22
CA ALA A 5 -0.03 -38.06 15.82
C ALA A 5 0.76 -36.97 15.06
N PRO A 6 0.34 -36.57 13.84
CA PRO A 6 0.98 -35.48 13.12
C PRO A 6 0.56 -34.14 13.74
N ALA A 7 1.50 -33.44 14.37
CA ALA A 7 1.31 -32.02 14.67
C ALA A 7 1.10 -31.29 13.34
N GLY A 8 -0.02 -30.56 13.24
CA GLY A 8 -0.46 -29.84 12.06
C GLY A 8 0.58 -28.84 11.53
N PRO A 9 0.35 -28.26 10.34
CA PRO A 9 1.30 -27.35 9.73
C PRO A 9 1.63 -26.24 10.73
N ASP A 10 2.93 -26.00 10.94
CA ASP A 10 3.46 -24.82 11.63
C ASP A 10 2.70 -23.61 11.07
N ASP A 11 1.71 -23.13 11.83
CA ASP A 11 1.12 -21.82 11.62
C ASP A 11 2.30 -20.87 11.70
N GLY A 12 2.77 -20.40 10.54
CA GLY A 12 4.01 -19.66 10.33
C GLY A 12 3.99 -18.33 11.07
N ALA A 13 4.03 -18.41 12.40
CA ALA A 13 4.15 -17.32 13.32
C ALA A 13 5.49 -16.69 12.98
N LEU A 14 5.41 -15.59 12.24
CA LEU A 14 6.54 -14.74 11.91
C LEU A 14 7.34 -14.57 13.20
N ARG A 15 8.50 -15.22 13.29
CA ARG A 15 9.37 -15.16 14.47
C ARG A 15 10.02 -13.79 14.46
N LEU A 16 9.26 -12.80 14.93
CA LEU A 16 9.74 -11.45 15.16
C LEU A 16 10.91 -11.56 16.13
N ARG A 17 12.07 -11.07 15.70
CA ARG A 17 13.30 -11.08 16.50
C ARG A 17 13.09 -10.21 17.74
N PRO A 18 12.99 -10.80 18.95
CA PRO A 18 12.67 -10.04 20.16
C PRO A 18 13.83 -9.11 20.57
N ASP A 19 15.03 -9.36 20.05
CA ASP A 19 16.23 -8.56 20.27
C ASP A 19 16.27 -7.26 19.44
N ARG A 20 15.33 -7.08 18.49
CA ARG A 20 15.16 -5.83 17.76
C ARG A 20 13.93 -5.09 18.26
N GLY A 21 14.14 -3.95 18.90
CA GLY A 21 13.06 -3.01 19.19
C GLY A 21 12.39 -2.52 17.90
N PHE A 22 11.13 -2.12 17.97
CA PHE A 22 10.46 -1.42 16.88
C PHE A 22 11.29 -0.22 16.46
N TRP A 23 11.53 -0.05 15.16
CA TRP A 23 12.18 1.14 14.66
C TRP A 23 11.27 2.34 14.93
N SER A 24 11.67 3.22 15.84
CA SER A 24 10.96 4.48 16.09
C SER A 24 11.28 5.47 14.97
N ASP A 25 10.57 5.38 13.85
CA ASP A 25 10.71 6.40 12.80
C ASP A 25 9.76 7.56 13.11
N THR A 26 10.31 8.60 13.75
CA THR A 26 9.55 9.81 14.07
C THR A 26 9.11 10.58 12.83
N ARG A 27 9.68 10.32 11.65
CA ARG A 27 9.21 10.92 10.39
C ARG A 27 7.83 10.40 10.00
N THR A 28 7.49 9.16 10.38
CA THR A 28 6.13 8.63 10.17
C THR A 28 5.09 9.46 10.94
N HIS A 29 5.42 10.02 12.10
CA HIS A 29 4.51 10.91 12.84
C HIS A 29 4.22 12.23 12.13
N ALA A 30 5.17 12.76 11.34
CA ALA A 30 4.92 13.96 10.54
C ALA A 30 3.82 13.74 9.48
N PHE A 31 3.59 12.50 9.06
CA PHE A 31 2.51 12.10 8.16
C PHE A 31 1.27 11.56 8.89
N ALA A 32 1.29 11.47 10.22
CA ALA A 32 0.16 10.96 10.99
C ALA A 32 -1.00 11.97 11.08
N LEU A 33 -0.70 13.27 10.97
CA LEU A 33 -1.68 14.33 11.01
C LEU A 33 -2.04 14.76 9.59
N ARG A 34 -3.31 14.53 9.23
CA ARG A 34 -3.85 14.98 7.94
C ARG A 34 -3.99 16.50 7.92
N PRO A 35 -3.66 17.18 6.80
CA PRO A 35 -3.91 18.61 6.66
C PRO A 35 -5.40 18.93 6.85
N ALA A 36 -5.72 19.89 7.73
CA ALA A 36 -7.10 20.32 7.99
C ALA A 36 -7.65 21.27 6.91
N ALA A 37 -6.77 21.98 6.20
CA ALA A 37 -7.12 22.93 5.14
C ALA A 37 -6.18 22.74 3.93
N PRO A 38 -6.34 21.63 3.18
CA PRO A 38 -5.51 21.34 2.02
C PRO A 38 -5.74 22.37 0.90
N ARG A 39 -4.66 22.74 0.22
CA ARG A 39 -4.63 23.73 -0.87
C ARG A 39 -3.92 23.22 -2.11
N THR A 40 -2.93 22.35 -1.93
CA THR A 40 -2.19 21.75 -3.05
C THR A 40 -2.70 20.34 -3.35
N PRO A 41 -2.48 19.82 -4.58
CA PRO A 41 -2.85 18.45 -4.91
C PRO A 41 -2.23 17.42 -3.95
N ASP A 42 -0.96 17.63 -3.55
CA ASP A 42 -0.25 16.81 -2.56
C ASP A 42 -0.95 16.82 -1.19
N GLU A 43 -1.38 18.00 -0.73
CA GLU A 43 -2.10 18.14 0.55
C GLU A 43 -3.48 17.50 0.52
N HIS A 44 -4.22 17.61 -0.60
CA HIS A 44 -5.50 16.91 -0.77
C HIS A 44 -5.30 15.40 -0.73
N LEU A 45 -4.24 14.90 -1.38
CA LEU A 45 -3.90 13.47 -1.34
C LEU A 45 -3.54 13.02 0.09
N ALA A 46 -2.73 13.79 0.81
CA ALA A 46 -2.38 13.52 2.21
C ALA A 46 -3.58 13.61 3.16
N ALA A 47 -4.57 14.46 2.85
CA ALA A 47 -5.83 14.57 3.58
C ALA A 47 -6.79 13.39 3.31
N GLY A 48 -6.48 12.54 2.32
CA GLY A 48 -7.31 11.40 1.92
C GLY A 48 -8.40 11.76 0.93
N ASP A 49 -8.24 12.85 0.18
CA ASP A 49 -9.10 13.27 -0.93
C ASP A 49 -8.38 13.09 -2.28
N PRO A 50 -8.29 11.84 -2.77
CA PRO A 50 -7.57 11.54 -4.01
C PRO A 50 -8.29 12.06 -5.25
N ALA A 51 -9.60 12.33 -5.19
CA ALA A 51 -10.37 12.87 -6.32
C ALA A 51 -9.97 14.32 -6.61
N THR A 52 -10.00 15.18 -5.60
CA THR A 52 -9.56 16.58 -5.74
C THR A 52 -8.07 16.66 -6.08
N ALA A 53 -7.24 15.78 -5.50
CA ALA A 53 -5.83 15.68 -5.86
C ALA A 53 -5.63 15.31 -7.34
N LEU A 54 -6.37 14.32 -7.86
CA LEU A 54 -6.27 13.88 -9.25
C LEU A 54 -6.60 15.02 -10.23
N ASP A 55 -7.67 15.77 -9.97
CA ASP A 55 -8.05 16.95 -10.77
C ASP A 55 -6.98 18.04 -10.71
N GLY A 56 -6.35 18.22 -9.55
CA GLY A 56 -5.23 19.13 -9.35
C GLY A 56 -4.01 18.75 -10.20
N TYR A 57 -3.56 17.50 -10.12
CA TYR A 57 -2.43 17.02 -10.93
C TYR A 57 -2.73 17.04 -12.43
N ALA A 58 -3.97 16.75 -12.84
CA ALA A 58 -4.36 16.85 -14.24
C ALA A 58 -4.23 18.29 -14.78
N LYS A 59 -4.57 19.30 -13.95
CA LYS A 59 -4.36 20.72 -14.29
C LYS A 59 -2.88 21.07 -14.37
N ASP A 60 -2.05 20.53 -13.49
CA ASP A 60 -0.60 20.76 -13.51
C ASP A 60 0.04 20.12 -14.75
N LEU A 61 -0.33 18.87 -15.08
CA LEU A 61 0.13 18.19 -16.30
C LEU A 61 -0.36 18.84 -17.59
N ALA A 62 -1.52 19.51 -17.58
CA ALA A 62 -1.98 20.30 -18.72
C ALA A 62 -1.11 21.55 -18.94
N ARG A 63 -0.42 22.06 -17.91
CA ARG A 63 0.53 23.17 -18.00
C ARG A 63 1.93 22.68 -18.39
N ASP A 64 2.36 21.56 -17.84
CA ASP A 64 3.62 20.89 -18.17
C ASP A 64 3.43 19.37 -18.10
N ALA A 65 3.31 18.75 -19.28
CA ALA A 65 3.10 17.32 -19.41
C ALA A 65 4.31 16.48 -18.96
N THR A 66 5.48 17.11 -18.76
CA THR A 66 6.72 16.45 -18.37
C THR A 66 7.08 16.67 -16.90
N ASP A 67 6.26 17.39 -16.12
CA ASP A 67 6.49 17.59 -14.68
C ASP A 67 6.50 16.23 -13.95
N PRO A 68 7.66 15.76 -13.45
CA PRO A 68 7.76 14.47 -12.79
C PRO A 68 6.98 14.44 -11.46
N ARG A 69 6.83 15.58 -10.79
CA ARG A 69 6.07 15.68 -9.53
C ARG A 69 4.57 15.52 -9.81
N ALA A 70 4.06 16.22 -10.81
CA ALA A 70 2.65 16.09 -11.18
C ALA A 70 2.32 14.69 -11.72
N LEU A 71 3.21 14.09 -12.53
CA LEU A 71 3.01 12.75 -13.06
C LEU A 71 2.99 11.69 -11.95
N SER A 72 3.96 11.73 -11.04
CA SER A 72 4.02 10.79 -9.92
C SER A 72 2.81 10.93 -9.00
N GLY A 73 2.42 12.15 -8.64
CA GLY A 73 1.21 12.42 -7.87
C GLY A 73 -0.08 11.93 -8.54
N TRP A 74 -0.23 12.14 -9.86
CA TRP A 74 -1.38 11.66 -10.64
C TRP A 74 -1.51 10.14 -10.59
N ILE A 75 -0.40 9.40 -10.76
CA ILE A 75 -0.40 7.92 -10.71
C ILE A 75 -0.86 7.42 -9.33
N VAL A 76 -0.35 8.02 -8.25
CA VAL A 76 -0.73 7.63 -6.88
C VAL A 76 -2.21 7.92 -6.62
N ALA A 77 -2.69 9.12 -6.95
CA ALA A 77 -4.10 9.48 -6.77
C ALA A 77 -5.03 8.57 -7.58
N ARG A 78 -4.67 8.26 -8.83
CA ARG A 78 -5.40 7.34 -9.70
C ARG A 78 -5.48 5.93 -9.09
N ALA A 79 -4.37 5.42 -8.57
CA ALA A 79 -4.31 4.09 -7.96
C ALA A 79 -5.12 3.99 -6.65
N VAL A 80 -5.31 5.09 -5.92
CA VAL A 80 -6.17 5.09 -4.72
C VAL A 80 -7.65 4.98 -5.12
N LEU A 81 -8.07 5.69 -6.18
CA LEU A 81 -9.45 5.69 -6.66
C LEU A 81 -9.82 4.42 -7.41
N ASP A 82 -8.95 3.97 -8.30
CA ASP A 82 -9.09 2.72 -9.04
C ASP A 82 -7.84 1.87 -8.80
N PRO A 83 -7.78 1.17 -7.66
CA PRO A 83 -6.68 0.26 -7.40
C PRO A 83 -6.67 -0.90 -8.40
N GLY A 84 -7.74 -1.13 -9.17
CA GLY A 84 -7.91 -2.30 -10.01
C GLY A 84 -8.39 -3.51 -9.21
N ARG A 85 -9.40 -4.23 -9.74
CA ARG A 85 -9.92 -5.48 -9.14
C ARG A 85 -8.85 -6.58 -9.06
N SER A 86 -7.81 -6.48 -9.89
CA SER A 86 -6.75 -7.48 -10.08
C SER A 86 -5.51 -7.27 -9.20
N THR A 87 -5.24 -6.07 -8.68
CA THR A 87 -4.05 -5.77 -7.84
C THR A 87 -4.22 -6.26 -6.40
N ARG A 88 -5.47 -6.34 -5.92
CA ARG A 88 -5.75 -6.87 -4.58
C ARG A 88 -5.67 -8.39 -4.51
N ARG A 89 -5.89 -9.09 -5.63
CA ARG A 89 -5.93 -10.56 -5.70
C ARG A 89 -4.56 -11.26 -5.45
N PRO A 90 -3.44 -10.78 -6.01
CA PRO A 90 -2.12 -11.37 -5.73
C PRO A 90 -1.57 -10.98 -4.35
N LEU A 91 -2.03 -9.87 -3.76
CA LEU A 91 -1.66 -9.46 -2.40
C LEU A 91 -2.55 -10.07 -1.32
N THR A 92 -3.65 -10.77 -1.69
CA THR A 92 -4.58 -11.21 -0.66
C THR A 92 -3.99 -12.33 0.17
N ARG A 93 -3.32 -13.33 -0.44
CA ARG A 93 -2.67 -14.46 0.25
C ARG A 93 -1.77 -15.23 -0.73
N PRO A 94 -0.44 -14.97 -0.79
CA PRO A 94 0.46 -15.77 -1.62
C PRO A 94 0.44 -17.27 -1.27
N GLU A 95 0.05 -17.64 -0.04
CA GLU A 95 -0.16 -19.02 0.41
C GLU A 95 -1.33 -19.74 -0.29
N LEU A 96 -2.25 -19.02 -0.93
CA LEU A 96 -3.33 -19.60 -1.72
C LEU A 96 -2.92 -19.90 -3.17
N LEU A 97 -1.72 -19.49 -3.59
CA LEU A 97 -1.14 -19.75 -4.91
C LEU A 97 -0.27 -21.02 -4.90
N LEU A 98 -0.63 -22.04 -4.12
CA LEU A 98 0.06 -23.32 -4.16
C LEU A 98 -0.01 -23.91 -5.58
N PRO A 99 1.13 -24.36 -6.16
CA PRO A 99 1.10 -25.09 -7.41
C PRO A 99 0.26 -26.35 -7.21
N ARG A 100 -0.75 -26.51 -8.06
CA ARG A 100 -1.56 -27.74 -8.11
C ARG A 100 -0.57 -28.89 -8.33
N PRO A 101 -0.47 -29.89 -7.43
CA PRO A 101 0.36 -31.06 -7.70
C PRO A 101 -0.11 -31.67 -9.02
N GLY A 102 0.83 -31.78 -9.95
CA GLY A 102 0.64 -32.47 -11.21
C GLY A 102 0.16 -33.89 -10.96
N ARG A 103 -0.70 -34.32 -11.87
CA ARG A 103 -1.32 -35.64 -11.93
C ARG A 103 -0.30 -36.77 -11.93
#